data_AF-A0A924BNY5-F1
#
_entry.id   AF-A0A924BNY5-F1
#
_cell.length_a   1.000
_cell.length_b   1.000
_cell.length_c   1.000
_cell.angle_alpha   90.00
_cell.angle_beta   90.00
_cell.angle_gamma   90.00
#
_symmetry.space_group_name_H-M   'P 1'
#
loop_
_entity.id
_entity.type
_entity.pdbx_description
1 polymer ?
#
loop_
_entity_poly.entity_id
_entity_poly.type
_entity_poly.pdbx_seq_one_letter_code
_entity_poly.pdbx_strand_id
1 'polypeptide(L)'
;MPLYLLVAIPFLASLLAAMLPANARNRESTLAGLAALGCAVQVAWLFPQLADGNVLREEFTWLPTLGLNLVFRLDGFAWMFCMLVLGIGALVVLYARYYMSASDPV
;
A
#
# COMPACT_ATOMS: atom_id res chain seq x y z
N MET A 1 -14.67 2.43 4.14
CA MET A 1 -13.29 2.93 4.34
C MET A 1 -12.90 3.73 3.10
N PRO A 2 -12.22 4.88 3.25
CA PRO A 2 -11.80 5.67 2.10
C PRO A 2 -10.72 4.93 1.29
N LEU A 3 -10.82 4.99 -0.04
CA LEU A 3 -9.96 4.29 -0.98
C LEU A 3 -8.58 4.93 -1.07
N TYR A 4 -8.48 6.26 -0.89
CA TYR A 4 -7.20 6.95 -0.97
C TYR A 4 -6.18 6.45 0.07
N LEU A 5 -6.63 5.85 1.19
CA LEU A 5 -5.74 5.29 2.21
C LEU A 5 -4.91 4.11 1.71
N LEU A 6 -5.44 3.33 0.76
CA LEU A 6 -4.71 2.23 0.12
C LEU A 6 -3.46 2.72 -0.61
N VAL A 7 -3.48 3.98 -1.06
CA VAL A 7 -2.36 4.65 -1.70
C VAL A 7 -1.55 5.43 -0.67
N ALA A 8 -2.19 6.22 0.18
CA ALA A 8 -1.50 7.10 1.13
C ALA A 8 -0.62 6.34 2.13
N ILE A 9 -1.05 5.19 2.65
CA ILE A 9 -0.32 4.45 3.68
C ILE A 9 1.08 4.00 3.19
N PRO A 10 1.25 3.32 2.03
CA PRO A 10 2.57 2.98 1.52
C PRO A 10 3.48 4.19 1.29
N PHE A 11 2.94 5.29 0.75
CA PHE A 11 3.73 6.51 0.53
C PHE A 11 4.17 7.16 1.85
N LEU A 12 3.28 7.23 2.84
CA LEU A 12 3.62 7.74 4.18
C LEU A 12 4.64 6.83 4.88
N ALA A 13 4.50 5.51 4.76
CA ALA A 13 5.46 4.55 5.30
C ALA A 13 6.84 4.72 4.65
N SER A 14 6.90 4.95 3.34
CA SER A 14 8.14 5.25 2.62
C SER A 14 8.79 6.56 3.09
N LEU A 15 7.99 7.62 3.25
CA LEU A 15 8.48 8.90 3.77
C LEU A 15 9.05 8.75 5.20
N LEU A 16 8.34 8.02 6.06
CA LEU A 16 8.79 7.73 7.43
C LEU A 16 10.05 6.86 7.44
N ALA A 17 10.17 5.89 6.53
CA ALA A 17 11.37 5.09 6.36
C ALA A 17 12.57 5.95 5.96
N ALA A 18 12.40 6.90 5.03
CA ALA A 18 13.45 7.81 4.59
C ALA A 18 13.95 8.77 5.69
N MET A 19 13.17 8.98 6.75
CA MET A 19 13.57 9.80 7.91
C MET A 19 14.27 8.99 9.01
N LEU A 20 14.33 7.67 8.89
CA LEU A 20 15.05 6.83 9.85
C LEU A 20 16.57 6.92 9.62
N PRO A 21 17.38 6.79 10.69
CA PRO A 21 18.83 6.79 10.54
C PRO A 21 19.28 5.50 9.83
N ALA A 22 20.36 5.58 9.04
CA ALA A 22 20.90 4.48 8.21
C ALA A 22 21.27 3.17 8.96
N ASN A 23 21.15 3.13 10.29
CA ASN A 23 21.34 1.93 11.10
C ASN A 23 20.00 1.37 11.64
N ALA A 24 18.87 1.82 11.10
CA ALA A 24 17.52 1.47 11.54
C ALA A 24 16.86 0.37 10.71
N ARG A 25 17.63 -0.44 9.97
CA ARG A 25 17.14 -1.53 9.10
C ARG A 25 15.96 -2.32 9.65
N ASN A 26 16.04 -2.77 10.91
CA ASN A 26 14.97 -3.56 11.52
C ASN A 26 13.67 -2.75 11.62
N ARG A 27 13.75 -1.45 11.94
CA ARG A 27 12.59 -0.56 12.02
C ARG A 27 12.03 -0.27 10.63
N GLU A 28 12.88 -0.08 9.63
CA GLU A 28 12.46 0.15 8.24
C GLU A 28 11.77 -1.09 7.65
N SER A 29 12.38 -2.26 7.81
CA SER A 29 11.80 -3.53 7.34
C SER A 29 10.47 -3.84 8.04
N THR A 30 10.39 -3.63 9.37
CA THR A 30 9.13 -3.78 10.10
C THR A 30 8.08 -2.77 9.62
N LEU A 31 8.45 -1.50 9.41
CA LEU A 31 7.53 -0.47 8.94
C LEU A 31 6.98 -0.81 7.54
N ALA A 32 7.85 -1.16 6.60
CA ALA A 32 7.46 -1.56 5.25
C ALA A 32 6.58 -2.81 5.25
N GLY A 33 6.93 -3.81 6.08
CA GLY A 33 6.17 -5.06 6.21
C GLY A 33 4.79 -4.83 6.80
N LEU A 34 4.69 -4.02 7.86
CA LEU A 34 3.42 -3.63 8.48
C LEU A 34 2.54 -2.80 7.53
N ALA A 35 3.13 -1.88 6.76
CA ALA A 35 2.40 -1.10 5.78
C ALA A 35 1.81 -1.99 4.67
N ALA A 36 2.61 -2.89 4.10
CA ALA A 36 2.17 -3.82 3.07
C ALA A 36 1.09 -4.78 3.59
N LEU A 37 1.32 -5.42 4.75
CA LEU A 37 0.34 -6.32 5.38
C LEU A 37 -0.94 -5.60 5.79
N GLY A 38 -0.83 -4.41 6.38
CA GLY A 38 -1.98 -3.60 6.79
C GLY A 38 -2.85 -3.24 5.60
N CYS A 39 -2.25 -2.81 4.49
CA CYS A 39 -2.98 -2.54 3.25
C CYS A 39 -3.57 -3.84 2.66
N ALA A 40 -2.84 -4.96 2.68
CA ALA A 40 -3.35 -6.24 2.18
C ALA A 40 -4.61 -6.68 2.93
N VAL A 41 -4.59 -6.57 4.27
CA VAL A 41 -5.75 -6.88 5.13
C VAL A 41 -6.91 -5.93 4.84
N GLN A 42 -6.63 -4.62 4.65
CA GLN A 42 -7.67 -3.65 4.29
C GLN A 42 -8.33 -3.99 2.96
N VAL A 43 -7.54 -4.28 1.91
CA VAL A 43 -8.06 -4.67 0.60
C VAL A 43 -8.86 -5.96 0.71
N ALA A 44 -8.35 -6.97 1.43
CA ALA A 44 -9.07 -8.22 1.66
C ALA A 44 -10.45 -7.98 2.30
N TRP A 45 -10.55 -7.05 3.25
CA TRP A 45 -11.81 -6.69 3.91
C TRP A 45 -12.83 -6.03 2.97
N LEU A 46 -12.40 -5.44 1.86
CA LEU A 46 -13.29 -4.82 0.87
C LEU A 46 -13.91 -5.84 -0.09
N PHE A 47 -13.44 -7.10 -0.10
CA PHE A 47 -13.93 -8.12 -1.04
C PHE A 47 -15.46 -8.31 -1.04
N PRO A 48 -16.16 -8.39 0.12
CA PRO A 48 -17.61 -8.59 0.12
C PRO A 48 -18.38 -7.46 -0.59
N GLN A 49 -17.84 -6.24 -0.61
CA GLN A 49 -18.47 -5.12 -1.31
C GLN A 49 -18.34 -5.27 -2.83
N LEU A 50 -17.29 -5.94 -3.31
CA LEU A 50 -16.96 -6.12 -4.71
C LEU A 50 -17.50 -7.43 -5.30
N ALA A 51 -17.86 -8.39 -4.44
CA ALA A 51 -18.25 -9.75 -4.84
C ALA A 51 -19.46 -9.79 -5.79
N ASP A 52 -20.41 -8.88 -5.62
CA ASP A 52 -21.61 -8.77 -6.47
C ASP A 52 -21.37 -7.91 -7.74
N GLY A 53 -20.12 -7.61 -8.07
CA GLY A 53 -19.75 -6.78 -9.22
C GLY A 53 -19.86 -5.28 -8.98
N ASN A 54 -20.08 -4.84 -7.73
CA ASN A 54 -20.05 -3.41 -7.42
C ASN A 54 -18.64 -2.84 -7.61
N VAL A 55 -18.59 -1.53 -7.81
CA VAL A 55 -17.35 -0.78 -7.97
C VAL A 55 -17.33 0.31 -6.90
N LEU A 56 -16.30 0.29 -6.05
CA LEU A 56 -16.07 1.36 -5.09
C LEU A 56 -15.40 2.52 -5.81
N ARG A 57 -15.90 3.74 -5.60
CA ARG A 57 -15.38 4.95 -6.22
C ARG A 57 -15.34 6.09 -5.20
N GLU A 58 -14.24 6.81 -5.20
CA GLU A 58 -14.02 8.04 -4.43
C GLU A 58 -13.39 9.08 -5.35
N GLU A 59 -13.87 10.32 -5.28
CA GLU A 59 -13.49 11.37 -6.23
C GLU A 59 -13.19 12.68 -5.50
N PHE A 60 -12.04 13.26 -5.83
CA PHE A 60 -11.62 14.57 -5.34
C PHE A 60 -11.47 15.52 -6.52
N THR A 61 -12.17 16.66 -6.44
CA THR A 61 -12.01 17.75 -7.40
C THR A 61 -10.64 18.40 -7.21
N TRP A 62 -9.78 18.36 -8.23
CA TRP A 62 -8.41 18.87 -8.13
C TRP A 62 -8.23 20.17 -8.89
N LEU A 63 -8.41 20.15 -10.22
CA LEU A 63 -8.30 21.34 -11.07
C LEU A 63 -9.56 21.41 -11.95
N PRO A 64 -10.68 21.91 -11.39
CA PRO A 64 -11.99 21.89 -12.05
C PRO A 64 -12.03 22.72 -13.32
N THR A 65 -11.27 23.82 -13.39
CA THR A 65 -11.15 24.66 -14.59
C THR A 65 -10.49 23.92 -15.76
N LEU A 66 -9.72 22.87 -15.48
CA LEU A 66 -9.09 21.99 -16.47
C LEU A 66 -9.85 20.66 -16.63
N GLY A 67 -10.96 20.46 -15.91
CA GLY A 67 -11.70 19.21 -15.90
C GLY A 67 -10.95 18.03 -15.27
N LEU A 68 -9.96 18.29 -14.40
CA LEU A 68 -9.13 17.25 -13.77
C LEU A 68 -9.60 16.91 -12.36
N ASN A 69 -9.90 15.62 -12.13
CA ASN A 69 -10.27 15.06 -10.84
C ASN A 69 -9.37 13.87 -10.49
N LEU A 70 -9.11 13.68 -9.21
CA LEU A 70 -8.46 12.47 -8.69
C LEU A 70 -9.55 11.45 -8.37
N VAL A 71 -9.65 10.42 -9.21
CA VAL A 71 -10.66 9.36 -9.06
C VAL A 71 -9.97 8.08 -8.60
N PHE A 72 -10.28 7.64 -7.39
CA PHE A 72 -9.90 6.34 -6.88
C PHE A 72 -11.05 5.37 -7.19
N ARG A 73 -10.78 4.35 -7.99
CA ARG A 73 -11.77 3.37 -8.42
C ARG A 73 -11.23 1.96 -8.14
N LEU A 74 -12.01 1.16 -7.43
CA LEU A 74 -11.68 -0.22 -7.08
C LEU A 74 -12.82 -1.13 -7.55
N ASP A 75 -12.55 -1.90 -8.61
CA ASP A 75 -13.41 -3.00 -9.07
C ASP A 75 -12.74 -4.36 -8.75
N GLY A 76 -13.41 -5.48 -9.08
CA GLY A 76 -12.88 -6.81 -8.77
C GLY A 76 -11.50 -7.10 -9.41
N PHE A 77 -11.23 -6.52 -10.58
CA PHE A 77 -9.94 -6.67 -11.26
C PHE A 77 -8.84 -5.89 -10.55
N ALA A 78 -9.08 -4.61 -10.25
CA ALA A 78 -8.16 -3.78 -9.48
C ALA A 78 -7.89 -4.38 -8.09
N TRP A 79 -8.93 -4.93 -7.44
CA TRP A 79 -8.80 -5.63 -6.16
C TRP A 79 -7.84 -6.83 -6.22
N MET A 80 -7.97 -7.67 -7.25
CA MET A 80 -7.08 -8.81 -7.45
C MET A 80 -5.62 -8.37 -7.59
N PHE A 81 -5.37 -7.31 -8.37
CA PHE A 81 -4.03 -6.73 -8.52
C PHE A 81 -3.52 -6.11 -7.22
N CYS A 82 -4.36 -5.41 -6.46
CA CYS A 82 -3.99 -4.88 -5.15
C CYS A 82 -3.57 -6.01 -4.20
N MET A 83 -4.33 -7.10 -4.12
CA MET A 83 -3.98 -8.27 -3.31
C MET A 83 -2.67 -8.91 -3.74
N LEU A 84 -2.44 -9.05 -5.05
CA LEU A 84 -1.20 -9.59 -5.61
C LEU A 84 -0.01 -8.71 -5.21
N VAL A 85 -0.07 -7.41 -5.50
CA VAL A 85 1.03 -6.47 -5.25
C VAL A 85 1.34 -6.35 -3.76
N LEU A 86 0.32 -6.22 -2.91
CA LEU A 86 0.50 -6.08 -1.46
C LEU A 86 0.93 -7.39 -0.81
N GLY A 87 0.36 -8.52 -1.23
CA GLY A 87 0.72 -9.84 -0.73
C GLY A 87 2.15 -10.23 -1.08
N ILE A 88 2.52 -10.10 -2.36
CA ILE A 88 3.91 -10.34 -2.78
C ILE A 88 4.86 -9.31 -2.17
N GLY A 89 4.47 -8.04 -2.09
CA GLY A 89 5.26 -7.00 -1.43
C GLY A 89 5.57 -7.33 0.03
N ALA A 90 4.58 -7.78 0.81
CA ALA A 90 4.77 -8.21 2.18
C ALA A 90 5.75 -9.39 2.30
N LEU A 91 5.63 -10.40 1.42
CA LEU A 91 6.54 -11.54 1.38
C LEU A 91 7.97 -11.15 0.99
N VAL A 92 8.12 -10.23 0.04
CA VAL A 92 9.43 -9.70 -0.38
C VAL A 92 10.09 -8.93 0.76
N VAL A 93 9.35 -8.10 1.50
CA VAL A 93 9.90 -7.39 2.67
C VAL A 93 10.31 -8.37 3.77
N LEU A 94 9.48 -9.39 4.03
CA LEU A 94 9.81 -10.46 4.98
C LEU A 94 11.09 -11.18 4.56
N TYR A 95 11.21 -11.53 3.29
CA TYR A 95 12.40 -12.18 2.73
C TYR A 95 13.64 -11.28 2.84
N ALA A 96 13.55 -10.02 2.42
CA ALA A 96 14.65 -9.06 2.45
C ALA A 96 15.22 -8.89 3.86
N ARG A 97 14.36 -8.93 4.89
CA ARG A 97 14.78 -8.91 6.29
C ARG A 97 15.78 -10.00 6.64
N TYR A 98 15.61 -11.22 6.12
CA TYR A 98 16.50 -12.35 6.39
C TYR A 98 17.60 -12.52 5.35
N TYR A 99 17.40 -12.00 4.14
CA TYR A 99 18.34 -12.13 3.04
C TYR A 99 19.52 -11.15 3.13
N MET A 100 19.28 -9.88 3.49
CA MET A 100 20.35 -8.88 3.55
C MET A 100 21.31 -9.15 4.72
N SER A 101 22.62 -8.99 4.54
CA SER A 101 23.58 -9.18 5.64
C SER A 101 23.47 -8.08 6.67
N ALA A 102 23.66 -8.38 7.96
CA ALA A 102 23.67 -7.36 9.02
C ALA A 102 24.77 -6.30 8.83
N SER A 103 25.78 -6.60 8.02
CA SER A 103 26.87 -5.70 7.64
C SER A 103 26.60 -4.85 6.39
N ASP A 104 25.50 -5.09 5.68
CA ASP A 104 25.12 -4.26 4.53
C ASP A 104 24.45 -2.97 5.02
N PRO A 105 24.95 -1.79 4.64
CA PRO A 105 24.28 -0.54 4.93
C PRO A 105 22.93 -0.49 4.21
N VAL A 106 21.89 -0.05 4.92
CA VAL A 106 20.56 0.26 4.38
C VAL A 106 20.41 1.75 4.12
#